data_AF-A0AAU0H9M9-F1
#
_entry.id   AF-A0AAU0H9M9-F1
#
_cell.length_a   1.000
_cell.length_b   1.000
_cell.length_c   1.000
_cell.angle_alpha   90.00
_cell.angle_beta   90.00
_cell.angle_gamma   90.00
#
_symmetry.space_group_name_H-M   'P 1'
#
loop_
_entity.id
_entity.type
_entity.pdbx_description
1 polymer ?
#
loop_
_entity_poly.entity_id
_entity_poly.type
_entity_poly.pdbx_seq_one_letter_code
_entity_poly.pdbx_strand_id
1 'polypeptide(L)'
;MSKPAITITPIDGLTIARRGTAILAASQNALSLHEGDLSPVTYFPRANIWAGLHLPTTSRTHCPHKGDAAYFDAAGEHDGAWIYYDPKDKVAAIADHVAYVREVAAVETIALPELDPDAKAIIDYWFDEIPPAKQFQEDATIDATIKERFGAHHARAAGGHLSRWQNHPVGALALLILLDQFSRNLNRGSEKAFAHDAQARKIAGLMIQRGFDLALPAAQRAFVYIPFMHSEELDDQNTAVSLFEDRLPGSPNMAYALSHRHDIHRHGRFPYRDEALGR
;
A
#
# COMPACT_ATOMS: atom_id res chain seq x y z
N MET A 1 -17.15 -10.98 -39.80
CA MET A 1 -15.93 -10.24 -39.39
C MET A 1 -15.01 -11.23 -38.69
N SER A 2 -13.72 -11.27 -39.05
CA SER A 2 -12.75 -12.16 -38.38
C SER A 2 -12.65 -11.81 -36.89
N LYS A 3 -12.51 -12.81 -36.02
CA LYS A 3 -12.35 -12.59 -34.58
C LYS A 3 -11.04 -11.82 -34.35
N PRO A 4 -11.06 -10.64 -33.70
CA PRO A 4 -9.84 -9.91 -33.43
C PRO A 4 -8.90 -10.78 -32.59
N ALA A 5 -7.62 -10.77 -32.92
CA ALA A 5 -6.60 -11.43 -32.10
C ALA A 5 -6.50 -10.66 -30.78
N ILE A 6 -6.72 -11.36 -29.67
CA ILE A 6 -6.53 -10.80 -28.33
C ILE A 6 -5.28 -11.41 -27.73
N THR A 7 -4.40 -10.55 -27.22
CA THR A 7 -3.18 -10.95 -26.51
C THR A 7 -3.13 -10.24 -25.17
N ILE A 8 -2.80 -10.97 -24.12
CA ILE A 8 -2.64 -10.44 -22.76
C ILE A 8 -1.21 -10.73 -22.33
N THR A 9 -0.50 -9.69 -21.89
CA THR A 9 0.90 -9.79 -21.45
C THR A 9 1.09 -9.10 -20.11
N PRO A 10 1.88 -9.67 -19.19
CA PRO A 10 2.35 -8.93 -18.02
C PRO A 10 3.10 -7.67 -18.41
N ILE A 11 2.95 -6.61 -17.62
CA ILE A 11 3.73 -5.38 -17.75
C ILE A 11 4.88 -5.44 -16.74
N ASP A 12 6.11 -5.28 -17.22
CA ASP A 12 7.29 -5.24 -16.35
C ASP A 12 7.44 -3.86 -15.69
N GLY A 13 7.70 -3.85 -14.38
CA GLY A 13 7.78 -2.64 -13.56
C GLY A 13 6.49 -2.28 -12.82
N LEU A 14 6.52 -1.16 -12.09
CA LEU A 14 5.37 -0.65 -11.37
C LEU A 14 4.51 0.19 -12.31
N THR A 15 3.31 -0.29 -12.61
CA THR A 15 2.33 0.44 -13.41
C THR A 15 1.39 1.21 -12.50
N ILE A 16 1.10 2.46 -12.85
CA ILE A 16 0.34 3.41 -12.02
C ILE A 16 -0.73 4.08 -12.88
N ALA A 17 -1.98 4.04 -12.42
CA ALA A 17 -3.08 4.83 -12.96
C ALA A 17 -3.31 6.07 -12.08
N ARG A 18 -3.39 7.26 -12.69
CA ARG A 18 -3.57 8.54 -11.97
C ARG A 18 -4.53 9.50 -12.67
N ARG A 19 -5.23 10.30 -11.88
CA ARG A 19 -5.95 11.50 -12.34
C ARG A 19 -5.35 12.73 -11.66
N GLY A 20 -4.63 13.55 -12.41
CA GLY A 20 -3.82 14.63 -11.82
C GLY A 20 -2.80 14.07 -10.83
N THR A 21 -2.87 14.49 -9.56
CA THR A 21 -2.01 14.02 -8.46
C THR A 21 -2.59 12.81 -7.72
N ALA A 22 -3.84 12.44 -7.97
CA ALA A 22 -4.50 11.32 -7.29
C ALA A 22 -4.12 9.99 -7.94
N ILE A 23 -3.57 9.07 -7.15
CA ILE A 23 -3.30 7.70 -7.58
C ILE A 23 -4.58 6.87 -7.44
N LEU A 24 -5.01 6.26 -8.54
CA LEU A 24 -6.21 5.42 -8.62
C LEU A 24 -5.88 3.94 -8.48
N ALA A 25 -4.74 3.50 -9.00
CA ALA A 25 -4.22 2.15 -8.86
C ALA A 25 -2.70 2.14 -9.04
N ALA A 26 -2.02 1.18 -8.40
CA ALA A 26 -0.61 0.93 -8.64
C ALA A 26 -0.26 -0.55 -8.42
N SER A 27 0.33 -1.22 -9.40
CA SER A 27 0.63 -2.65 -9.33
C SER A 27 1.86 -3.05 -10.15
N GLN A 28 2.61 -4.02 -9.63
CA GLN A 28 3.65 -4.75 -10.36
C GLN A 28 3.08 -5.97 -11.12
N ASN A 29 1.78 -6.25 -10.97
CA ASN A 29 1.08 -7.37 -11.59
C ASN A 29 0.02 -6.87 -12.60
N ALA A 30 0.22 -5.68 -13.16
CA ALA A 30 -0.67 -5.15 -14.17
C ALA A 30 -0.52 -5.91 -15.50
N LEU A 31 -1.61 -6.01 -16.24
CA LEU A 31 -1.66 -6.70 -17.53
C LEU A 31 -1.95 -5.69 -18.64
N SER A 32 -1.31 -5.86 -19.80
CA SER A 32 -1.68 -5.17 -21.03
C SER A 32 -2.52 -6.10 -21.90
N LEU A 33 -3.69 -5.64 -22.34
CA LEU A 33 -4.53 -6.34 -23.30
C LEU A 33 -4.49 -5.61 -24.65
N HIS A 34 -4.11 -6.32 -25.69
CA HIS A 34 -4.14 -5.88 -27.08
C HIS A 34 -5.28 -6.57 -27.82
N GLU A 35 -6.07 -5.82 -28.59
CA GLU A 35 -7.18 -6.34 -29.40
C GLU A 35 -7.12 -5.78 -30.83
N GLY A 36 -6.60 -6.56 -31.76
CA GLY A 36 -6.38 -6.11 -33.15
C GLY A 36 -5.53 -4.84 -33.21
N ASP A 37 -6.01 -3.84 -33.96
CA ASP A 37 -5.34 -2.54 -34.14
C ASP A 37 -5.75 -1.48 -33.09
N LEU A 38 -6.56 -1.86 -32.10
CA LEU A 38 -6.95 -0.95 -31.03
C LEU A 38 -5.75 -0.67 -30.13
N SER A 39 -5.77 0.51 -29.53
CA SER A 39 -4.77 0.83 -28.51
C SER A 39 -4.85 -0.16 -27.34
N PRO A 40 -3.71 -0.50 -26.73
CA PRO A 40 -3.69 -1.42 -25.60
C PRO A 40 -4.43 -0.84 -24.40
N VAL A 41 -5.03 -1.73 -23.62
CA VAL A 41 -5.72 -1.39 -22.37
C VAL A 41 -4.98 -2.04 -21.21
N THR A 42 -4.68 -1.24 -20.18
CA THR A 42 -4.07 -1.74 -18.94
C THR A 42 -5.14 -2.19 -17.96
N TYR A 43 -4.94 -3.37 -17.40
CA TYR A 43 -5.78 -4.01 -16.39
C TYR A 43 -4.99 -4.16 -15.08
N PHE A 44 -5.53 -3.62 -13.99
CA PHE A 44 -4.95 -3.68 -12.64
C PHE A 44 -5.69 -4.69 -11.78
N PRO A 45 -5.02 -5.52 -10.97
CA PRO A 45 -5.71 -6.38 -10.02
C PRO A 45 -6.57 -5.55 -9.07
N ARG A 46 -7.81 -5.97 -8.79
CA ARG A 46 -8.73 -5.20 -7.92
C ARG A 46 -8.15 -4.92 -6.53
N ALA A 47 -7.27 -5.77 -5.99
CA ALA A 47 -6.61 -5.53 -4.71
C ALA A 47 -5.63 -4.33 -4.71
N ASN A 48 -5.22 -3.86 -5.89
CA ASN A 48 -4.26 -2.76 -6.07
C ASN A 48 -4.92 -1.43 -6.46
N ILE A 49 -6.24 -1.35 -6.45
CA ILE A 49 -6.97 -0.12 -6.74
C ILE A 49 -7.37 0.60 -5.44
N TRP A 50 -7.50 1.92 -5.52
CA TRP A 50 -8.05 2.73 -4.46
C TRP A 50 -9.57 2.47 -4.33
N ALA A 51 -10.04 2.20 -3.11
CA ALA A 51 -11.42 1.77 -2.85
C ALA A 51 -12.48 2.86 -3.09
N GLY A 52 -12.08 4.13 -3.24
CA GLY A 52 -12.96 5.23 -3.65
C GLY A 52 -13.60 5.06 -5.04
N LEU A 53 -13.25 3.99 -5.76
CA LEU A 53 -13.79 3.58 -7.05
C LEU A 53 -14.93 2.54 -6.95
N HIS A 54 -15.48 2.31 -5.75
CA HIS A 54 -16.38 1.20 -5.46
C HIS A 54 -17.87 1.54 -5.40
N LEU A 55 -18.34 2.63 -6.02
CA LEU A 55 -19.77 2.77 -6.26
C LEU A 55 -20.09 2.11 -7.62
N PRO A 56 -20.53 0.82 -7.64
CA PRO A 56 -20.91 0.18 -8.89
C PRO A 56 -22.08 0.94 -9.50
N THR A 57 -21.97 1.23 -10.78
CA THR A 57 -23.11 1.72 -11.55
C THR A 57 -23.99 0.53 -11.94
N THR A 58 -25.22 0.82 -12.39
CA THR A 58 -26.09 -0.20 -12.99
C THR A 58 -25.67 -0.52 -14.43
N SER A 59 -24.74 0.23 -15.02
CA SER A 59 -24.30 0.09 -16.40
C SER A 59 -23.54 -1.21 -16.63
N ARG A 60 -23.93 -1.93 -17.68
CA ARG A 60 -23.26 -3.15 -18.15
C ARG A 60 -23.16 -3.11 -19.67
N THR A 61 -22.07 -3.63 -20.23
CA THR A 61 -21.96 -3.84 -21.67
C THR A 61 -21.54 -5.27 -21.98
N HIS A 62 -22.08 -5.82 -23.07
CA HIS A 62 -21.72 -7.15 -23.53
C HIS A 62 -20.67 -7.09 -24.63
N CYS A 63 -19.52 -7.72 -24.42
CA CYS A 63 -18.50 -7.93 -25.44
C CYS A 63 -18.54 -9.38 -25.96
N PRO A 64 -18.74 -9.62 -27.27
CA PRO A 64 -18.75 -10.96 -27.84
C PRO A 64 -17.47 -11.78 -27.60
N HIS A 65 -16.35 -11.13 -27.29
CA HIS A 65 -15.05 -11.76 -27.10
C HIS A 65 -14.62 -11.86 -25.64
N LYS A 66 -15.05 -10.91 -24.80
CA LYS A 66 -14.59 -10.79 -23.42
C LYS A 66 -15.64 -11.20 -22.38
N GLY A 67 -16.93 -11.09 -22.68
CA GLY A 67 -18.01 -11.31 -21.71
C GLY A 67 -18.67 -10.00 -21.30
N ASP A 68 -19.29 -9.97 -20.12
CA ASP A 68 -20.03 -8.81 -19.62
C ASP A 68 -19.13 -7.91 -18.76
N ALA A 69 -19.00 -6.65 -19.18
CA ALA A 69 -18.30 -5.63 -18.42
C ALA A 69 -19.23 -4.97 -17.40
N ALA A 70 -18.74 -4.82 -16.18
CA ALA A 70 -19.37 -4.01 -15.15
C ALA A 70 -18.62 -2.69 -14.96
N TYR A 71 -19.35 -1.59 -14.84
CA TYR A 71 -18.78 -0.24 -14.76
C TYR A 71 -18.90 0.35 -13.35
N PHE A 72 -18.00 1.30 -13.07
CA PHE A 72 -17.92 2.06 -11.82
C PHE A 72 -17.67 3.52 -12.13
N ASP A 73 -18.18 4.38 -11.26
CA ASP A 73 -17.75 5.76 -11.23
C ASP A 73 -16.28 5.81 -10.81
N ALA A 74 -15.48 6.58 -11.53
CA ALA A 74 -14.06 6.66 -11.29
C ALA A 74 -13.56 8.09 -11.32
N ALA A 75 -12.94 8.49 -10.21
CA ALA A 75 -12.33 9.80 -10.04
C ALA A 75 -13.27 10.98 -10.33
N GLY A 76 -14.59 10.80 -10.18
CA GLY A 76 -15.62 11.81 -10.48
C GLY A 76 -16.26 11.72 -11.87
N GLU A 77 -15.85 10.78 -12.72
CA GLU A 77 -16.54 10.48 -13.97
C GLU A 77 -17.48 9.27 -13.83
N HIS A 78 -18.67 9.37 -14.43
CA HIS A 78 -19.59 8.26 -14.54
C HIS A 78 -19.06 7.18 -15.48
N ASP A 79 -19.15 5.91 -15.09
CA ASP A 79 -18.65 4.76 -15.88
C ASP A 79 -17.17 4.90 -16.31
N GLY A 80 -16.37 5.59 -15.49
CA GLY A 80 -14.96 5.89 -15.78
C GLY A 80 -14.00 4.70 -15.62
N ALA A 81 -14.47 3.58 -15.08
CA ALA A 81 -13.72 2.33 -14.98
C ALA A 81 -14.62 1.12 -15.23
N TRP A 82 -14.02 -0.01 -15.62
CA TRP A 82 -14.75 -1.26 -15.80
C TRP A 82 -13.95 -2.50 -15.36
N ILE A 83 -14.68 -3.58 -15.11
CA ILE A 83 -14.17 -4.90 -14.73
C ILE A 83 -14.90 -6.00 -15.50
N TYR A 84 -14.23 -7.13 -15.69
CA TYR A 84 -14.87 -8.39 -16.05
C TYR A 84 -14.77 -9.36 -14.88
N TYR A 85 -15.90 -9.70 -14.26
CA TYR A 85 -15.93 -10.66 -13.15
C TYR A 85 -15.81 -12.10 -13.63
N ASP A 86 -16.54 -12.43 -14.70
CA ASP A 86 -16.56 -13.76 -15.32
C ASP A 86 -16.27 -13.63 -16.83
N PRO A 87 -15.04 -13.25 -17.20
CA PRO A 87 -14.67 -13.13 -18.60
C PRO A 87 -14.59 -14.51 -19.28
N LYS A 88 -14.74 -14.54 -20.61
CA LYS A 88 -14.60 -15.78 -21.39
C LYS A 88 -13.20 -16.37 -21.26
N ASP A 89 -13.06 -17.69 -21.38
CA ASP A 89 -11.81 -18.45 -21.18
C ASP A 89 -10.57 -17.84 -21.83
N LYS A 90 -10.69 -17.33 -23.07
CA LYS A 90 -9.55 -16.73 -23.80
C LYS A 90 -8.97 -15.47 -23.15
N VAL A 91 -9.73 -14.82 -22.29
CA VAL A 91 -9.35 -13.62 -21.56
C VAL A 91 -9.53 -13.80 -20.05
N ALA A 92 -9.54 -15.05 -19.56
CA ALA A 92 -9.67 -15.36 -18.14
C ALA A 92 -8.61 -14.68 -17.26
N ALA A 93 -7.43 -14.35 -17.83
CA ALA A 93 -6.35 -13.67 -17.11
C ALA A 93 -6.72 -12.26 -16.59
N ILE A 94 -7.68 -11.57 -17.21
CA ILE A 94 -8.16 -10.25 -16.72
C ILE A 94 -9.37 -10.37 -15.79
N ALA A 95 -9.74 -11.58 -15.37
CA ALA A 95 -10.77 -11.76 -14.36
C ALA A 95 -10.40 -11.01 -13.09
N ASP A 96 -11.36 -10.28 -12.53
CA ASP A 96 -11.17 -9.44 -11.34
C ASP A 96 -10.10 -8.33 -11.49
N HIS A 97 -9.81 -7.92 -12.73
CA HIS A 97 -8.97 -6.76 -13.01
C HIS A 97 -9.78 -5.57 -13.51
N VAL A 98 -9.38 -4.38 -13.05
CA VAL A 98 -10.02 -3.10 -13.39
C VAL A 98 -9.19 -2.36 -14.43
N ALA A 99 -9.87 -1.85 -15.45
CA ALA A 99 -9.32 -0.91 -16.41
C ALA A 99 -10.03 0.45 -16.27
N TYR A 100 -9.37 1.51 -16.71
CA TYR A 100 -9.88 2.88 -16.68
C TYR A 100 -10.10 3.40 -18.08
N VAL A 101 -11.10 4.26 -18.23
CA VAL A 101 -11.28 5.06 -19.45
C VAL A 101 -10.06 5.95 -19.61
N ARG A 102 -9.54 6.06 -20.84
CA ARG A 102 -8.27 6.74 -21.14
C ARG A 102 -8.29 8.20 -20.68
N GLU A 103 -9.43 8.86 -20.82
CA GLU A 103 -9.63 10.26 -20.46
C GLU A 103 -9.75 10.45 -18.93
N VAL A 104 -10.05 9.37 -18.19
CA VAL A 104 -10.19 9.37 -16.73
C VAL A 104 -8.85 9.20 -16.03
N ALA A 105 -8.01 8.31 -16.53
CA ALA A 105 -6.74 7.97 -15.91
C ALA A 105 -5.60 7.90 -16.92
N ALA A 106 -4.56 8.69 -16.66
CA ALA A 106 -3.27 8.49 -17.29
C ALA A 106 -2.60 7.26 -16.66
N VAL A 107 -2.08 6.37 -17.51
CA VAL A 107 -1.34 5.18 -17.08
C VAL A 107 0.12 5.33 -17.48
N GLU A 108 1.01 5.11 -16.52
CA GLU A 108 2.46 5.07 -16.74
C GLU A 108 3.07 3.84 -16.07
N THR A 109 4.19 3.37 -16.59
CA THR A 109 4.97 2.29 -16.00
C THR A 109 6.36 2.80 -15.70
N ILE A 110 6.82 2.57 -14.48
CA ILE A 110 8.17 2.89 -14.04
C ILE A 110 8.95 1.62 -13.77
N ALA A 111 10.20 1.58 -14.23
CA ALA A 111 11.11 0.51 -13.87
C ALA A 111 11.45 0.63 -12.37
N LEU A 112 11.37 -0.49 -11.66
CA LEU A 112 11.83 -0.55 -10.27
C LEU A 112 13.30 -0.99 -10.25
N PRO A 113 14.13 -0.40 -9.37
CA PRO A 113 15.46 -0.95 -9.13
C PRO A 113 15.35 -2.36 -8.52
N GLU A 114 16.41 -3.16 -8.62
CA GLU A 114 16.47 -4.43 -7.92
C GLU A 114 16.28 -4.24 -6.40
N LEU A 115 15.48 -5.11 -5.78
CA LEU A 115 15.26 -5.09 -4.34
C LEU A 115 16.56 -5.43 -3.61
N ASP A 116 16.98 -4.54 -2.72
CA ASP A 116 18.12 -4.76 -1.85
C ASP A 116 17.88 -6.01 -0.96
N PRO A 117 18.80 -6.99 -0.94
CA PRO A 117 18.61 -8.23 -0.20
C PRO A 117 18.46 -8.02 1.32
N ASP A 118 19.10 -6.99 1.89
CA ASP A 118 18.95 -6.67 3.31
C ASP A 118 17.52 -6.16 3.60
N ALA A 119 16.96 -5.36 2.70
CA ALA A 119 15.58 -4.89 2.80
C ALA A 119 14.61 -6.07 2.71
N LYS A 120 14.86 -7.01 1.79
CA LYS A 120 14.08 -8.25 1.68
C LYS A 120 14.14 -9.06 2.99
N ALA A 121 15.33 -9.25 3.56
CA ALA A 121 15.50 -10.03 4.79
C ALA A 121 14.74 -9.45 6.00
N ILE A 122 14.61 -8.11 6.08
CA ILE A 122 13.81 -7.45 7.12
C ILE A 122 12.32 -7.74 6.93
N ILE A 123 11.83 -7.69 5.69
CA ILE A 123 10.42 -7.95 5.37
C ILE A 123 10.08 -9.43 5.57
N ASP A 124 10.93 -10.35 5.10
CA ASP A 124 10.75 -11.79 5.32
C ASP A 124 10.70 -12.10 6.81
N TYR A 125 11.63 -11.55 7.60
CA TYR A 125 11.60 -11.75 9.05
C TYR A 125 10.30 -11.21 9.69
N TRP A 126 9.91 -9.98 9.34
CA TRP A 126 8.75 -9.36 9.98
C TRP A 126 7.42 -10.03 9.62
N PHE A 127 7.24 -10.43 8.36
CA PHE A 127 5.96 -10.93 7.86
C PHE A 127 5.87 -12.46 7.77
N ASP A 128 7.00 -13.17 7.65
CA ASP A 128 7.00 -14.63 7.48
C ASP A 128 7.52 -15.37 8.72
N GLU A 129 8.50 -14.82 9.44
CA GLU A 129 9.07 -15.46 10.64
C GLU A 129 8.34 -15.07 11.95
N ILE A 130 7.73 -13.88 12.01
CA ILE A 130 6.96 -13.43 13.18
C ILE A 130 5.46 -13.67 12.97
N PRO A 131 4.79 -14.41 13.88
CA PRO A 131 3.33 -14.52 13.85
C PRO A 131 2.68 -13.13 13.95
N PRO A 132 1.66 -12.81 13.12
CA PRO A 132 1.05 -11.47 13.11
C PRO A 132 0.59 -10.98 14.48
N ALA A 133 0.08 -11.87 15.33
CA ALA A 133 -0.33 -11.53 16.70
C ALA A 133 0.82 -11.00 17.58
N LYS A 134 2.06 -11.41 17.30
CA LYS A 134 3.26 -11.00 18.06
C LYS A 134 3.89 -9.70 17.55
N GLN A 135 3.53 -9.22 16.37
CA GLN A 135 4.11 -7.98 15.79
C GLN A 135 3.84 -6.74 16.67
N PHE A 136 2.76 -6.76 17.45
CA PHE A 136 2.35 -5.65 18.33
C PHE A 136 2.45 -5.98 19.83
N GLN A 137 3.05 -7.13 20.19
CA GLN A 137 3.21 -7.56 21.58
C GLN A 137 4.67 -7.45 22.00
N GLU A 138 4.89 -7.27 23.30
CA GLU A 138 6.23 -7.37 23.87
C GLU A 138 6.65 -8.84 23.94
N ASP A 139 7.82 -9.15 23.40
CA ASP A 139 8.38 -10.49 23.40
C ASP A 139 9.92 -10.39 23.42
N ALA A 140 10.53 -10.79 24.53
CA ALA A 140 11.96 -10.66 24.74
C ALA A 140 12.81 -11.45 23.74
N THR A 141 12.28 -12.55 23.21
CA THR A 141 12.99 -13.38 22.21
C THR A 141 13.00 -12.66 20.85
N ILE A 142 11.87 -12.06 20.47
CA ILE A 142 11.78 -11.23 19.26
C ILE A 142 12.66 -9.99 19.39
N ASP A 143 12.61 -9.29 20.53
CA ASP A 143 13.41 -8.10 20.79
C ASP A 143 14.93 -8.41 20.72
N ALA A 144 15.36 -9.55 21.30
CA ALA A 144 16.76 -10.00 21.21
C ALA A 144 17.17 -10.34 19.77
N THR A 145 16.29 -11.00 19.02
CA THR A 145 16.53 -11.37 17.62
C THR A 145 16.64 -10.14 16.72
N ILE A 146 15.75 -9.14 16.91
CA ILE A 146 15.79 -7.87 16.20
C ILE A 146 17.09 -7.13 16.49
N LYS A 147 17.51 -7.09 17.76
CA LYS A 147 18.76 -6.47 18.17
C LYS A 147 19.97 -7.11 17.50
N GLU A 148 20.03 -8.44 17.51
CA GLU A 148 21.15 -9.19 16.94
C GLU A 148 21.22 -9.08 15.41
N ARG A 149 20.12 -9.36 14.71
CA ARG A 149 20.09 -9.42 13.24
C ARG A 149 20.01 -8.05 12.58
N PHE A 150 19.27 -7.11 13.18
CA PHE A 150 18.85 -5.88 12.50
C PHE A 150 19.21 -4.58 13.23
N GLY A 151 19.84 -4.65 14.41
CA GLY A 151 20.27 -3.45 15.15
C GLY A 151 21.18 -2.51 14.34
N ALA A 152 22.11 -3.07 13.56
CA ALA A 152 22.97 -2.28 12.67
C ALA A 152 22.18 -1.63 11.51
N HIS A 153 21.16 -2.32 10.99
CA HIS A 153 20.29 -1.79 9.94
C HIS A 153 19.42 -0.66 10.47
N HIS A 154 18.87 -0.79 11.68
CA HIS A 154 18.17 0.27 12.39
C HIS A 154 19.03 1.52 12.50
N ALA A 155 20.26 1.40 13.03
CA ALA A 155 21.17 2.53 13.17
C ALA A 155 21.50 3.19 11.82
N ARG A 156 21.69 2.40 10.76
CA ARG A 156 21.93 2.93 9.40
C ARG A 156 20.70 3.64 8.82
N ALA A 157 19.49 3.12 9.03
CA ALA A 157 18.25 3.76 8.61
C ALA A 157 18.02 5.09 9.36
N ALA A 158 18.22 5.08 10.68
CA ALA A 158 18.14 6.26 11.53
C ALA A 158 19.13 7.35 11.10
N GLY A 159 20.35 6.97 10.69
CA GLY A 159 21.35 7.88 10.12
C GLY A 159 21.10 8.28 8.66
N GLY A 160 20.03 7.79 8.01
CA GLY A 160 19.69 8.11 6.62
C GLY A 160 20.56 7.39 5.57
N HIS A 161 21.43 6.47 5.97
CA HIS A 161 22.37 5.76 5.09
C HIS A 161 21.70 4.70 4.18
N LEU A 162 20.40 4.45 4.37
CA LEU A 162 19.59 3.50 3.58
C LEU A 162 18.54 4.21 2.71
N SER A 163 18.70 5.52 2.46
CA SER A 163 17.72 6.34 1.71
C SER A 163 17.36 5.78 0.32
N ARG A 164 18.29 5.07 -0.35
CA ARG A 164 18.06 4.43 -1.65
C ARG A 164 16.90 3.43 -1.65
N TRP A 165 16.60 2.80 -0.51
CA TRP A 165 15.52 1.83 -0.40
C TRP A 165 14.14 2.46 -0.64
N GLN A 166 14.00 3.79 -0.49
CA GLN A 166 12.77 4.52 -0.78
C GLN A 166 12.36 4.49 -2.27
N ASN A 167 13.24 4.02 -3.16
CA ASN A 167 12.97 3.90 -4.59
C ASN A 167 12.28 2.57 -4.97
N HIS A 168 12.00 1.70 -3.99
CA HIS A 168 11.32 0.43 -4.17
C HIS A 168 10.19 0.26 -3.14
N PRO A 169 8.98 -0.23 -3.49
CA PRO A 169 7.88 -0.38 -2.53
C PRO A 169 8.25 -1.20 -1.29
N VAL A 170 8.84 -2.39 -1.50
CA VAL A 170 9.31 -3.28 -0.42
C VAL A 170 10.49 -2.69 0.36
N GLY A 171 11.38 -1.95 -0.32
CA GLY A 171 12.51 -1.30 0.34
C GLY A 171 12.07 -0.15 1.25
N ALA A 172 11.12 0.66 0.78
CA ALA A 172 10.52 1.73 1.56
C ALA A 172 9.76 1.17 2.78
N LEU A 173 9.03 0.06 2.60
CA LEU A 173 8.39 -0.65 3.70
C LEU A 173 9.42 -1.15 4.73
N ALA A 174 10.56 -1.70 4.30
CA ALA A 174 11.62 -2.14 5.21
C ALA A 174 12.14 -0.98 6.08
N LEU A 175 12.26 0.22 5.50
CA LEU A 175 12.59 1.42 6.28
C LEU A 175 11.52 1.77 7.32
N LEU A 176 10.23 1.61 7.00
CA LEU A 176 9.16 1.81 7.98
C LEU A 176 9.25 0.78 9.10
N ILE A 177 9.47 -0.50 8.79
CA ILE A 177 9.65 -1.53 9.82
C ILE A 177 10.85 -1.22 10.72
N LEU A 178 11.98 -0.79 10.16
CA LEU A 178 13.15 -0.39 10.95
C LEU A 178 12.83 0.83 11.85
N LEU A 179 12.30 1.90 11.27
CA LEU A 179 12.20 3.19 11.97
C LEU A 179 11.00 3.29 12.90
N ASP A 180 9.92 2.55 12.64
CA ASP A 180 8.70 2.58 13.43
C ASP A 180 8.61 1.35 14.34
N GLN A 181 8.59 0.14 13.77
CA GLN A 181 8.38 -1.08 14.55
C GLN A 181 9.63 -1.46 15.37
N PHE A 182 10.78 -1.66 14.72
CA PHE A 182 12.00 -2.07 15.44
C PHE A 182 12.50 -1.02 16.43
N SER A 183 12.26 0.27 16.19
CA SER A 183 12.53 1.30 17.21
C SER A 183 11.85 0.98 18.54
N ARG A 184 10.59 0.52 18.51
CA ARG A 184 9.81 0.13 19.70
C ARG A 184 10.31 -1.15 20.34
N ASN A 185 10.67 -2.18 19.53
CA ASN A 185 11.28 -3.41 20.03
C ASN A 185 12.65 -3.18 20.70
N LEU A 186 13.50 -2.33 20.10
CA LEU A 186 14.87 -2.10 20.56
C LEU A 186 14.98 -1.21 21.80
N ASN A 187 13.98 -0.36 22.05
CA ASN A 187 14.06 0.73 23.02
C ASN A 187 12.84 0.83 23.95
N ARG A 188 12.25 -0.32 24.32
CA ARG A 188 11.10 -0.45 25.23
C ARG A 188 11.22 0.50 26.43
N GLY A 189 10.12 1.18 26.77
CA GLY A 189 10.05 2.05 27.95
C GLY A 189 10.91 3.32 27.89
N SER A 190 11.44 3.73 26.73
CA SER A 190 12.26 4.93 26.61
C SER A 190 11.83 5.81 25.43
N GLU A 191 12.11 7.11 25.51
CA GLU A 191 11.87 8.10 24.44
C GLU A 191 12.47 7.67 23.08
N LYS A 192 13.56 6.89 23.09
CA LYS A 192 14.22 6.38 21.88
C LYS A 192 13.31 5.48 21.04
N ALA A 193 12.27 4.88 21.64
CA ALA A 193 11.26 4.12 20.90
C ALA A 193 10.49 4.98 19.88
N PHE A 194 10.41 6.29 20.12
CA PHE A 194 9.62 7.23 19.32
C PHE A 194 10.48 8.22 18.52
N ALA A 195 11.81 8.21 18.73
CA ALA A 195 12.74 9.19 18.18
C ALA A 195 12.73 9.28 16.64
N HIS A 196 12.29 8.22 15.96
CA HIS A 196 12.27 8.13 14.50
C HIS A 196 10.85 8.15 13.90
N ASP A 197 9.80 8.35 14.71
CA ASP A 197 8.41 8.36 14.25
C ASP A 197 8.19 9.39 13.12
N ALA A 198 8.76 10.61 13.25
CA ALA A 198 8.63 11.65 12.23
C ALA A 198 9.31 11.27 10.89
N GLN A 199 10.44 10.56 10.95
CA GLN A 199 11.14 10.07 9.77
C GLN A 199 10.32 8.96 9.08
N ALA A 200 9.76 8.04 9.86
CA ALA A 200 8.86 7.00 9.35
C ALA A 200 7.62 7.62 8.68
N ARG A 201 6.96 8.61 9.30
CA ARG A 201 5.82 9.33 8.71
C ARG A 201 6.16 9.99 7.38
N LYS A 202 7.33 10.62 7.28
CA LYS A 202 7.79 11.22 6.02
C LYS A 202 7.94 10.18 4.91
N ILE A 203 8.51 9.02 5.21
CA ILE A 203 8.67 7.92 4.24
C ILE A 203 7.30 7.36 3.83
N ALA A 204 6.39 7.15 4.80
CA ALA A 204 5.03 6.70 4.54
C ALA A 204 4.26 7.64 3.62
N GLY A 205 4.34 8.95 3.85
CA GLY A 205 3.76 9.96 2.96
C GLY A 205 4.30 9.90 1.53
N LEU A 206 5.62 9.69 1.37
CA LEU A 206 6.23 9.51 0.05
C LEU A 206 5.78 8.21 -0.62
N MET A 207 5.58 7.13 0.12
CA MET A 207 5.05 5.88 -0.42
C MET A 207 3.63 6.08 -0.98
N ILE A 208 2.76 6.78 -0.24
CA ILE A 208 1.38 7.09 -0.65
C ILE A 208 1.36 7.97 -1.92
N GLN A 209 2.21 9.00 -1.97
CA GLN A 209 2.32 9.88 -3.13
C GLN A 209 2.80 9.15 -4.39
N ARG A 210 3.62 8.10 -4.24
CA ARG A 210 4.13 7.27 -5.33
C ARG A 210 3.24 6.06 -5.66
N GLY A 211 2.16 5.83 -4.91
CA GLY A 211 1.31 4.64 -5.04
C GLY A 211 1.97 3.34 -4.56
N PHE A 212 3.09 3.43 -3.84
CA PHE A 212 3.82 2.25 -3.37
C PHE A 212 3.03 1.45 -2.33
N ASP A 213 2.17 2.10 -1.56
CA ASP A 213 1.25 1.45 -0.64
C ASP A 213 0.27 0.51 -1.35
N LEU A 214 -0.30 0.96 -2.48
CA LEU A 214 -1.22 0.15 -3.27
C LEU A 214 -0.54 -1.03 -3.94
N ALA A 215 0.76 -0.92 -4.25
CA ALA A 215 1.56 -2.00 -4.82
C ALA A 215 1.90 -3.12 -3.82
N LEU A 216 1.64 -2.91 -2.53
CA LEU A 216 1.90 -3.89 -1.46
C LEU A 216 0.67 -4.75 -1.16
N PRO A 217 0.87 -6.01 -0.71
CA PRO A 217 -0.18 -6.83 -0.13
C PRO A 217 -0.89 -6.14 1.04
N ALA A 218 -2.16 -6.47 1.28
CA ALA A 218 -3.00 -5.85 2.30
C ALA A 218 -2.35 -5.79 3.70
N ALA A 219 -1.76 -6.90 4.16
CA ALA A 219 -1.10 -6.97 5.46
C ALA A 219 0.10 -6.01 5.55
N GLN A 220 0.91 -5.92 4.49
CA GLN A 220 2.06 -5.03 4.41
C GLN A 220 1.66 -3.56 4.26
N ARG A 221 0.61 -3.28 3.47
CA ARG A 221 0.06 -1.94 3.26
C ARG A 221 -0.36 -1.27 4.56
N ALA A 222 -0.92 -2.02 5.52
CA ALA A 222 -1.28 -1.48 6.83
C ALA A 222 -0.09 -0.81 7.54
N PHE A 223 1.11 -1.37 7.43
CA PHE A 223 2.33 -0.81 8.04
C PHE A 223 2.81 0.49 7.37
N VAL A 224 2.27 0.83 6.19
CA VAL A 224 2.46 2.16 5.60
C VAL A 224 1.61 3.21 6.31
N TYR A 225 0.48 2.83 6.88
CA TYR A 225 -0.47 3.77 7.50
C TYR A 225 -0.24 3.94 9.01
N ILE A 226 0.29 2.91 9.65
CA ILE A 226 0.61 2.89 11.08
C ILE A 226 1.48 4.08 11.55
N PRO A 227 2.50 4.56 10.80
CA PRO A 227 3.25 5.73 11.21
C PRO A 227 2.39 6.98 11.47
N PHE A 228 1.32 7.19 10.71
CA PHE A 228 0.36 8.28 10.95
C PHE A 228 -0.45 8.04 12.23
N MET A 229 -0.90 6.79 12.45
CA MET A 229 -1.59 6.36 13.68
C MET A 229 -0.72 6.51 14.93
N HIS A 230 0.62 6.47 14.79
CA HIS A 230 1.56 6.70 15.87
C HIS A 230 1.88 8.17 16.14
N SER A 231 1.38 9.11 15.34
CA SER A 231 1.57 10.54 15.53
C SER A 231 0.72 11.10 16.67
N GLU A 232 1.23 12.10 17.38
CA GLU A 232 0.43 12.87 18.35
C GLU A 232 -0.27 14.09 17.71
N GLU A 233 -0.30 14.16 16.37
CA GLU A 233 -1.00 15.20 15.61
C GLU A 233 -2.37 14.72 15.12
N LEU A 234 -3.43 15.52 15.35
CA LEU A 234 -4.80 15.13 14.98
C LEU A 234 -4.99 14.96 13.47
N ASP A 235 -4.29 15.74 12.65
CA ASP A 235 -4.37 15.64 11.19
C ASP A 235 -3.74 14.34 10.67
N ASP A 236 -2.66 13.88 11.30
CA ASP A 236 -2.08 12.57 11.00
C ASP A 236 -3.06 11.45 11.41
N GLN A 237 -3.77 11.59 12.52
CA GLN A 237 -4.80 10.63 12.93
C GLN A 237 -5.97 10.58 11.94
N ASN A 238 -6.44 11.73 11.45
CA ASN A 238 -7.45 11.81 10.41
C ASN A 238 -6.96 11.12 9.12
N THR A 239 -5.70 11.35 8.75
CA THR A 239 -5.06 10.71 7.59
C THR A 239 -5.02 9.19 7.75
N ALA A 240 -4.63 8.67 8.92
CA ALA A 240 -4.60 7.24 9.20
C ALA A 240 -5.99 6.59 9.01
N VAL A 241 -7.03 7.21 9.58
CA VAL A 241 -8.42 6.71 9.46
C VAL A 241 -8.87 6.68 8.00
N SER A 242 -8.70 7.77 7.24
CA SER A 242 -9.07 7.79 5.81
C SER A 242 -8.29 6.76 4.99
N LEU A 243 -7.00 6.55 5.25
CA LEU A 243 -6.22 5.52 4.54
C LEU A 243 -6.73 4.10 4.83
N PHE A 244 -7.07 3.78 6.07
CA PHE A 244 -7.65 2.48 6.42
C PHE A 244 -9.06 2.31 5.85
N GLU A 245 -9.87 3.37 5.82
CA GLU A 245 -11.22 3.34 5.24
C GLU A 245 -11.16 3.14 3.73
N ASP A 246 -10.40 3.99 3.05
CA ASP A 246 -10.46 4.13 1.61
C ASP A 246 -9.49 3.22 0.86
N ARG A 247 -8.41 2.73 1.47
CA ARG A 247 -7.39 1.91 0.78
C ARG A 247 -7.20 0.53 1.37
N LEU A 248 -7.83 0.26 2.52
CA LEU A 248 -7.78 -1.05 3.16
C LEU A 248 -9.10 -1.37 3.90
N PRO A 249 -10.26 -1.26 3.23
CA PRO A 249 -11.55 -1.47 3.86
C PRO A 249 -11.65 -2.88 4.46
N GLY A 250 -12.26 -2.98 5.64
CA GLY A 250 -12.38 -4.24 6.38
C GLY A 250 -11.11 -4.65 7.14
N SER A 251 -10.05 -3.82 7.15
CA SER A 251 -8.87 -4.07 7.97
C SER A 251 -9.23 -4.13 9.47
N PRO A 252 -8.71 -5.10 10.24
CA PRO A 252 -8.85 -5.08 11.69
C PRO A 252 -8.16 -3.86 12.32
N ASN A 253 -7.21 -3.23 11.62
CA ASN A 253 -6.50 -2.03 12.08
C ASN A 253 -7.39 -0.79 12.15
N MET A 254 -8.56 -0.78 11.49
CA MET A 254 -9.49 0.36 11.54
C MET A 254 -9.93 0.66 12.99
N ALA A 255 -10.24 -0.36 13.78
CA ALA A 255 -10.64 -0.16 15.17
C ALA A 255 -9.53 0.51 16.00
N TYR A 256 -8.28 0.15 15.75
CA TYR A 256 -7.12 0.75 16.41
C TYR A 256 -6.90 2.19 15.94
N ALA A 257 -7.03 2.48 14.63
CA ALA A 257 -6.92 3.84 14.10
C ALA A 257 -7.95 4.79 14.72
N LEU A 258 -9.20 4.33 14.86
CA LEU A 258 -10.27 5.10 15.53
C LEU A 258 -9.97 5.34 17.01
N SER A 259 -9.45 4.35 17.72
CA SER A 259 -9.05 4.47 19.13
C SER A 259 -7.89 5.46 19.32
N HIS A 260 -6.84 5.36 18.51
CA HIS A 260 -5.71 6.29 18.56
C HIS A 260 -6.15 7.73 18.26
N ARG A 261 -7.00 7.91 17.25
CA ARG A 261 -7.59 9.21 16.93
C ARG A 261 -8.42 9.76 18.10
N HIS A 262 -9.19 8.92 18.80
CA HIS A 262 -9.95 9.32 19.97
C HIS A 262 -9.03 9.82 21.09
N ASP A 263 -7.96 9.07 21.37
CA ASP A 263 -6.99 9.46 22.41
C ASP A 263 -6.33 10.80 22.09
N ILE A 264 -5.87 11.00 20.85
CA ILE A 264 -5.29 12.29 20.42
C ILE A 264 -6.33 13.41 20.45
N HIS A 265 -7.56 13.17 20.03
CA HIS A 265 -8.62 14.18 20.10
C HIS A 265 -8.91 14.62 21.55
N ARG A 266 -8.88 13.66 22.50
CA ARG A 266 -9.21 13.90 23.90
C ARG A 266 -8.06 14.49 24.70
N HIS A 267 -6.83 14.04 24.44
CA HIS A 267 -5.66 14.32 25.28
C HIS A 267 -4.61 15.18 24.58
N GLY A 268 -4.71 15.35 23.26
CA GLY A 268 -3.68 16.02 22.43
C GLY A 268 -2.38 15.24 22.32
N ARG A 269 -2.32 14.04 22.89
CA ARG A 269 -1.11 13.19 23.02
C ARG A 269 -1.52 11.78 23.44
N PHE A 270 -0.59 10.83 23.45
CA PHE A 270 -0.78 9.48 23.98
C PHE A 270 -0.34 9.42 25.46
N PRO A 271 -1.27 9.31 26.44
CA PRO A 271 -0.90 9.30 27.85
C PRO A 271 0.03 8.15 28.23
N TYR A 272 -0.06 6.99 27.55
CA TYR A 272 0.83 5.86 27.82
C TYR A 272 2.31 6.15 27.48
N ARG A 273 2.61 7.21 26.73
CA ARG A 273 3.99 7.63 26.42
C ARG A 273 4.58 8.57 27.46
N ASP A 274 3.78 9.07 28.40
CA ASP A 274 4.19 10.17 29.29
C ASP A 274 5.39 9.81 30.17
N GLU A 275 5.43 8.60 30.74
CA GLU A 275 6.58 8.12 31.51
C GLU A 275 7.85 8.02 30.65
N ALA A 276 7.74 7.43 29.45
CA ALA A 276 8.87 7.25 28.54
C ALA A 276 9.41 8.58 27.97
N LEU A 277 8.57 9.61 27.91
CA LEU A 277 8.90 10.96 27.41
C LEU A 277 9.15 12.00 28.51
N GLY A 278 8.98 11.65 29.79
CA GLY A 278 9.21 12.54 30.93
C GLY A 278 8.24 13.73 31.04
N ARG A 279 6.95 13.54 30.77
CA ARG A 279 5.90 14.59 30.72
C ARG A 279 4.61 14.20 31.42
#